data_AF-A0A0G1A5S6-F1
#
_entry.id   AF-A0A0G1A5S6-F1
#
_cell.length_a   1.000
_cell.length_b   1.000
_cell.length_c   1.000
_cell.angle_alpha   90.00
_cell.angle_beta   90.00
_cell.angle_gamma   90.00
#
_symmetry.space_group_name_H-M   'P 1'
#
loop_
_entity.id
_entity.type
_entity.pdbx_description
1 polymer ?
#
loop_
_entity_poly.entity_id
_entity_poly.type
_entity_poly.pdbx_seq_one_letter_code
_entity_poly.pdbx_strand_id
1 'polypeptide(L)'
;ASVFKVYFNVRKVALNQAAVKKETENLGSKKGGLESVLKRLETPAGIEEEIHKKFQVKKPGEEALIIVEKPEPAGVNQTKGVKGFFKSAGRRIWELIFK
;
A
#
# COMPACT_ATOMS: atom_id res chain seq x y z
N ALA A 1 33.52 40.15 15.08
CA ALA A 1 32.14 39.70 14.81
C ALA A 1 31.22 40.20 15.92
N SER A 2 30.00 40.66 15.63
CA SER A 2 29.08 41.18 16.65
C SER A 2 28.53 40.06 17.54
N VAL A 3 28.61 40.24 18.87
CA VAL A 3 28.12 39.29 19.88
C VAL A 3 26.64 38.94 19.67
N PHE A 4 25.83 39.94 19.31
CA PHE A 4 24.42 39.77 18.98
C PHE A 4 24.22 38.83 17.79
N LYS A 5 25.03 38.96 16.74
CA LYS A 5 24.96 38.09 15.56
C LYS A 5 25.27 36.64 15.91
N VAL A 6 26.27 36.42 16.77
CA VAL A 6 26.62 35.08 17.26
C VAL A 6 25.46 34.48 18.06
N TYR A 7 24.86 35.25 18.97
CA TYR A 7 23.70 34.81 19.76
C TYR A 7 22.51 34.39 18.88
N PHE A 8 22.11 35.21 17.91
CA PHE A 8 21.01 34.86 17.00
C PHE A 8 21.33 33.62 16.15
N ASN A 9 22.58 33.46 15.71
CA ASN A 9 22.99 32.28 14.96
C ASN A 9 22.92 31.01 15.81
N VAL A 10 23.43 31.02 17.04
CA VAL A 10 23.35 29.87 17.96
C VAL A 10 21.89 29.49 18.20
N ARG A 11 21.03 30.48 18.45
CA ARG A 11 19.59 30.25 18.64
C ARG A 11 18.93 29.66 17.40
N LYS A 12 19.25 30.15 16.20
CA LYS A 12 18.72 29.63 14.94
C LYS A 12 19.16 28.18 14.70
N VAL A 13 20.43 27.87 14.95
CA VAL A 13 20.96 26.50 14.84
C VAL A 13 20.27 25.56 15.82
N ALA A 14 20.07 25.97 17.08
CA ALA A 14 19.38 25.17 18.07
C ALA A 14 17.92 24.85 17.67
N LEU A 15 17.19 25.84 17.16
CA LEU A 15 15.82 25.64 16.66
C LEU A 15 15.78 24.70 15.47
N ASN A 16 16.69 24.87 14.51
CA ASN A 16 16.79 24.00 13.35
C ASN A 16 17.15 22.56 13.75
N GLN A 17 18.08 22.39 14.69
CA GLN A 17 18.46 21.08 15.20
C GLN A 17 17.27 20.37 15.87
N ALA A 18 16.47 21.10 16.65
CA ALA A 18 15.26 20.57 17.27
C ALA A 18 14.21 20.16 16.21
N ALA A 19 14.01 20.97 15.18
CA ALA A 19 13.08 20.65 14.08
C ALA A 19 13.52 19.41 13.31
N VAL A 20 14.79 19.33 12.92
CA VAL A 20 15.36 18.17 12.21
C VAL A 20 15.26 16.91 13.07
N LYS A 21 15.59 17.00 14.36
CA LYS A 21 15.46 15.85 15.29
C LYS A 21 14.02 15.35 15.37
N LYS A 22 13.05 16.26 15.45
CA LYS A 22 11.64 15.90 15.46
C LYS A 22 11.24 15.20 14.16
N GLU A 23 11.70 15.70 13.01
CA GLU A 23 11.41 15.09 11.71
C GLU A 23 12.02 13.69 11.58
N THR A 24 13.27 13.49 12.02
CA THR A 24 13.93 12.19 11.96
C THR A 24 13.25 11.16 12.86
N GLU A 25 12.81 11.54 14.07
CA GLU A 25 12.02 10.68 14.96
C GLU A 25 10.68 10.29 14.33
N ASN A 26 10.02 11.24 13.67
CA ASN A 26 8.73 11.00 13.00
C ASN A 26 8.90 10.06 11.79
N LEU A 27 9.97 10.25 11.00
CA LEU A 27 10.32 9.37 9.89
C LEU A 27 10.70 7.97 10.37
N GLY A 28 11.45 7.85 11.47
CA GLY A 28 11.76 6.56 12.09
C GLY A 28 10.50 5.80 12.51
N SER A 29 9.56 6.51 13.15
CA SER A 29 8.28 5.93 13.57
C SER A 29 7.44 5.46 12.38
N LYS A 30 7.37 6.27 11.31
CA LYS A 30 6.68 5.90 10.06
C LYS A 30 7.32 4.69 9.39
N LYS A 31 8.66 4.66 9.33
CA LYS A 31 9.41 3.53 8.77
C LYS A 31 9.10 2.24 9.53
N GLY A 32 9.17 2.26 10.87
CA GLY A 32 8.85 1.09 11.69
C GLY A 32 7.42 0.59 11.50
N GLY A 33 6.44 1.50 11.42
CA GLY A 33 5.05 1.15 11.12
C GLY A 33 4.88 0.51 9.74
N LEU A 34 5.50 1.09 8.71
CA LEU A 34 5.45 0.56 7.35
C LEU A 34 6.15 -0.79 7.23
N GLU A 35 7.30 -0.99 7.87
CA GLU A 35 8.01 -2.28 7.89
C GLU A 35 7.18 -3.36 8.58
N SER A 36 6.49 -3.02 9.68
CA SER A 36 5.57 -3.96 10.33
C SER A 36 4.40 -4.36 9.43
N VAL A 37 3.83 -3.40 8.70
CA VAL A 37 2.76 -3.68 7.74
C VAL A 37 3.28 -4.55 6.61
N LEU A 38 4.46 -4.23 6.07
CA LEU A 38 5.08 -4.98 4.98
C LEU A 38 5.33 -6.44 5.38
N LYS A 39 5.91 -6.67 6.56
CA LYS A 39 6.10 -8.02 7.11
C LYS A 39 4.79 -8.79 7.24
N ARG A 40 3.70 -8.14 7.67
CA ARG A 40 2.38 -8.78 7.71
C ARG A 40 1.92 -9.18 6.30
N LEU A 41 2.07 -8.28 5.33
CA LEU A 41 1.64 -8.49 3.94
C LEU A 41 2.50 -9.50 3.17
N GLU A 42 3.70 -9.81 3.63
CA GLU A 42 4.54 -10.87 3.06
C GLU A 42 4.09 -12.27 3.51
N THR A 43 3.32 -12.37 4.60
CA THR A 43 2.81 -13.65 5.07
C THR A 43 1.60 -14.12 4.25
N PRO A 44 1.43 -15.43 4.01
CA PRO A 44 0.26 -15.97 3.31
C PRO A 44 -1.08 -15.53 3.94
N ALA A 45 -1.14 -15.52 5.28
CA ALA A 45 -2.33 -15.10 6.01
C ALA A 45 -2.62 -13.59 5.83
N GLY A 46 -1.59 -12.74 5.85
CA GLY A 46 -1.76 -11.30 5.64
C GLY A 46 -2.16 -10.93 4.20
N ILE A 47 -1.71 -11.71 3.20
CA ILE A 47 -2.16 -11.59 1.81
C ILE A 47 -3.65 -11.93 1.71
N GLU A 48 -4.08 -13.04 2.30
CA GLU A 48 -5.48 -13.48 2.28
C GLU A 48 -6.40 -12.47 2.97
N GLU A 49 -6.00 -11.94 4.13
CA GLU A 49 -6.74 -10.89 4.84
C GLU A 49 -6.91 -9.62 4.00
N GLU A 50 -5.87 -9.15 3.29
CA GLU A 50 -6.00 -7.96 2.44
C GLU A 50 -6.85 -8.20 1.20
N ILE A 51 -6.76 -9.40 0.61
CA ILE A 51 -7.66 -9.80 -0.48
C ILE A 51 -9.10 -9.78 0.00
N HIS A 52 -9.36 -10.34 1.19
CA HIS A 52 -10.69 -10.32 1.81
C HIS A 52 -11.18 -8.88 2.06
N LYS A 53 -10.34 -8.01 2.63
CA LYS A 53 -10.69 -6.60 2.88
C LYS A 53 -11.01 -5.82 1.61
N LYS A 54 -10.21 -6.00 0.55
CA LYS A 54 -10.34 -5.21 -0.69
C LYS A 54 -11.42 -5.73 -1.63
N PHE A 55 -11.62 -7.04 -1.68
CA PHE A 55 -12.46 -7.67 -2.69
C PHE A 55 -13.65 -8.43 -2.09
N GLN A 56 -13.81 -8.41 -0.76
CA GLN A 56 -14.87 -9.14 -0.03
C GLN A 56 -14.97 -10.61 -0.46
N VAL A 57 -13.83 -11.23 -0.76
CA VAL A 57 -13.79 -12.59 -1.28
C VAL A 57 -14.13 -13.55 -0.15
N LYS A 58 -15.19 -14.33 -0.32
CA LYS A 58 -15.60 -15.31 0.67
C LYS A 58 -14.66 -16.51 0.74
N LYS A 59 -14.71 -17.25 1.84
CA LYS A 59 -13.97 -18.51 2.00
C LYS A 59 -14.37 -19.51 0.91
N PRO A 60 -13.47 -20.42 0.49
CA PRO A 60 -13.81 -21.46 -0.47
C PRO A 60 -15.01 -22.28 0.05
N GLY A 61 -16.14 -22.20 -0.65
CA GLY A 61 -17.39 -22.88 -0.29
C GLY A 61 -18.58 -21.96 0.05
N GLU A 62 -18.40 -20.64 0.10
CA GLU A 62 -19.49 -19.70 0.36
C GLU A 62 -19.91 -18.93 -0.92
N GLU A 63 -21.22 -18.82 -1.17
CA GLU A 63 -21.77 -18.15 -2.36
C GLU A 63 -21.81 -16.62 -2.20
N ALA A 64 -21.39 -15.88 -3.24
CA ALA A 64 -21.44 -14.42 -3.29
C ALA A 64 -22.63 -13.93 -4.13
N LEU A 65 -23.57 -13.22 -3.51
CA LEU A 65 -24.69 -12.58 -4.20
C LEU A 65 -24.24 -11.21 -4.73
N ILE A 66 -23.92 -11.13 -6.02
CA ILE A 66 -23.57 -9.87 -6.67
C ILE A 66 -24.85 -9.27 -7.26
N ILE A 67 -25.38 -8.22 -6.63
CA ILE A 67 -26.50 -7.46 -7.17
C ILE A 67 -25.94 -6.48 -8.20
N VAL A 68 -26.10 -6.81 -9.47
CA VAL A 68 -25.77 -5.92 -10.59
C VAL A 68 -27.06 -5.20 -11.00
N GLU A 69 -27.09 -3.86 -10.91
CA GLU A 69 -28.17 -3.06 -11.49
C GLU A 69 -28.18 -3.26 -13.01
N LYS A 70 -29.36 -3.59 -13.57
CA LYS A 70 -29.52 -3.90 -15.00
C LYS A 70 -29.17 -2.67 -15.86
N PRO A 71 -28.19 -2.76 -16.78
CA PRO A 71 -28.18 -1.87 -17.93
C PRO A 71 -29.36 -2.23 -18.85
N GLU A 72 -30.01 -1.22 -19.42
CA GLU A 72 -31.17 -1.33 -20.30
C GLU A 72 -30.95 -2.29 -21.48
N PRO A 73 -32.00 -2.98 -21.97
CA PRO A 73 -31.84 -4.13 -22.83
C PRO A 73 -31.58 -3.72 -24.29
N ALA A 74 -30.40 -4.05 -24.81
CA ALA A 74 -30.21 -4.26 -26.24
C ALA A 74 -29.32 -5.49 -26.51
N GLY A 75 -29.96 -6.57 -26.96
CA GLY A 75 -29.39 -7.49 -27.95
C GLY A 75 -28.31 -8.49 -27.51
N VAL A 76 -28.75 -9.72 -27.20
CA VAL A 76 -28.18 -11.02 -27.63
C VAL A 76 -26.67 -11.32 -27.39
N ASN A 77 -26.45 -12.20 -26.41
CA ASN A 77 -25.49 -13.30 -26.31
C ASN A 77 -24.04 -13.12 -26.79
N GLN A 78 -23.11 -13.05 -25.83
CA GLN A 78 -21.83 -13.76 -25.86
C GLN A 78 -21.26 -13.84 -24.42
N THR A 79 -21.11 -15.06 -23.91
CA THR A 79 -20.31 -15.38 -22.72
C THR A 79 -18.85 -15.02 -22.97
N LYS A 80 -18.45 -13.79 -22.65
CA LYS A 80 -17.05 -13.38 -22.72
C LYS A 80 -16.39 -13.72 -21.38
N GLY A 81 -15.83 -14.93 -21.30
CA GLY A 81 -14.79 -15.22 -20.32
C GLY A 81 -13.72 -14.13 -20.43
N VAL A 82 -13.47 -13.43 -19.33
CA VAL A 82 -12.53 -12.30 -19.29
C VAL A 82 -11.13 -12.86 -19.45
N LYS A 83 -10.70 -12.96 -20.70
CA LYS A 83 -9.36 -13.31 -21.12
C LYS A 83 -8.44 -12.14 -20.78
N GLY A 84 -7.59 -12.34 -19.77
CA GLY A 84 -6.22 -11.81 -19.83
C GLY A 84 -5.95 -10.41 -19.27
N PHE A 85 -6.33 -10.13 -18.02
CA PHE A 85 -5.71 -9.02 -17.26
C PHE A 85 -4.48 -9.44 -16.45
N PHE A 86 -4.42 -10.69 -15.98
CA PHE A 86 -3.35 -11.17 -15.08
C PHE A 86 -2.21 -11.92 -15.80
N LYS A 87 -2.26 -12.11 -17.12
CA LYS A 87 -1.34 -13.02 -17.82
C LYS A 87 0.07 -12.45 -18.05
N SER A 88 0.24 -11.12 -18.08
CA SER A 88 1.51 -10.48 -18.44
C SER A 88 2.28 -9.89 -17.25
N ALA A 89 1.60 -9.26 -16.30
CA ALA A 89 2.25 -8.61 -15.16
C ALA A 89 2.76 -9.61 -14.09
N GLY A 90 1.98 -10.64 -13.78
CA GLY A 90 2.35 -11.64 -12.75
C GLY A 90 3.43 -12.63 -13.19
N ARG A 91 3.57 -12.92 -14.49
CA ARG A 91 4.50 -13.93 -15.00
C ARG A 91 5.97 -13.49 -14.89
N ARG A 92 6.27 -12.20 -15.11
CA ARG A 92 7.64 -11.65 -15.02
C ARG A 92 8.13 -11.51 -13.58
N ILE A 93 7.23 -11.24 -12.65
CA ILE A 93 7.55 -11.14 -11.21
C ILE A 93 7.81 -12.54 -10.65
N TRP A 94 7.09 -13.56 -11.12
CA TRP A 94 7.27 -14.95 -10.69
C TRP A 94 8.57 -15.58 -11.20
N GLU A 95 9.01 -15.28 -12.43
CA GLU A 95 10.29 -15.80 -12.98
C GLU A 95 11.55 -15.16 -12.37
N LEU A 96 11.45 -13.97 -11.76
CA LEU A 96 12.57 -13.29 -11.10
C LEU A 96 12.81 -13.77 -9.67
N ILE A 97 11.86 -14.50 -9.07
CA ILE A 97 11.90 -14.91 -7.65
C ILE A 97 12.29 -16.40 -7.50
N PHE A 98 12.08 -17.24 -8.53
CA PHE A 98 12.27 -18.70 -8.46
C PHE A 98 13.34 -19.27 -9.40
N LYS A 99 14.33 -18.49 -9.83
CA LYS A 99 15.55 -18.96 -10.51
C LYS A 99 16.79 -18.45 -9.80
#